data_AF-A0A8J5R029-F1
#
_entry.id   AF-A0A8J5R029-F1
#
_cell.length_a   1.000
_cell.length_b   1.000
_cell.length_c   1.000
_cell.angle_alpha   90.00
_cell.angle_beta   90.00
_cell.angle_gamma   90.00
#
_symmetry.space_group_name_H-M   'P 1'
#
loop_
_entity.id
_entity.type
_entity.pdbx_description
1 polymer ?
#
loop_
_entity_poly.entity_id
_entity_poly.type
_entity_poly.pdbx_seq_one_letter_code
_entity_poly.pdbx_strand_id
1 'polypeptide(L)'
;MLAWKLTEDIYSDVEVHVTPMHSEIIIHAMWTWNVLREKDRMVKKLTSIVRMRFNVPENGVKLYTKKVFNCGLYAIAQAKSLCYNLLGGLAIRRYNLHESLLLFVYMDYAFV
;
A
#
# COMPACT_ATOMS: atom_id res chain seq x y z
N MET A 1 0.93 7.51 11.52
CA MET A 1 0.70 8.61 10.55
C MET A 1 0.97 8.19 9.09
N LEU A 2 2.00 7.39 8.80
CA LEU A 2 2.26 6.84 7.45
C LEU A 2 1.15 5.86 6.99
N ALA A 3 0.74 4.94 7.87
CA ALA A 3 -0.27 3.92 7.54
C ALA A 3 -1.63 4.51 7.12
N TRP A 4 -2.10 5.59 7.74
CA TRP A 4 -3.39 6.28 7.41
C TRP A 4 -3.41 6.92 6.02
N LYS A 5 -2.26 7.40 5.53
CA LYS A 5 -2.17 8.11 4.25
C LYS A 5 -1.96 7.15 3.07
N LEU A 6 -1.32 6.01 3.33
CA LEU A 6 -1.12 4.91 2.37
C LEU A 6 -2.28 3.90 2.37
N THR A 7 -3.25 4.08 3.27
CA THR A 7 -4.29 3.06 3.47
C THR A 7 -5.32 3.04 2.35
N GLU A 8 -5.42 4.08 1.52
CA GLU A 8 -6.30 4.08 0.35
C GLU A 8 -5.83 3.08 -0.73
N ASP A 9 -4.53 2.77 -0.77
CA ASP A 9 -3.91 2.05 -1.89
C ASP A 9 -3.77 0.55 -1.69
N ILE A 10 -4.45 0.01 -0.67
CA ILE A 10 -4.36 -1.40 -0.27
C ILE A 10 -2.87 -1.77 -0.14
N TYR A 11 -2.24 -1.08 0.79
CA TYR A 11 -0.86 -1.31 1.17
C TYR A 11 -0.71 -2.66 1.86
N SER A 12 0.26 -3.46 1.40
CA SER A 12 0.49 -4.81 1.91
C SER A 12 1.66 -4.84 2.90
N ASP A 13 2.81 -4.28 2.52
CA ASP A 13 4.06 -4.41 3.29
C ASP A 13 5.13 -3.36 2.94
N VAL A 14 6.13 -3.15 3.83
CA VAL A 14 7.33 -2.33 3.58
C VAL A 14 8.56 -3.12 3.95
N GLU A 15 9.44 -3.27 2.97
CA GLU A 15 10.78 -3.76 3.19
C GLU A 15 11.74 -2.57 3.29
N VAL A 16 12.62 -2.61 4.29
CA VAL A 16 13.67 -1.60 4.49
C VAL A 16 15.02 -2.29 4.35
N HIS A 17 15.78 -1.89 3.33
CA HIS A 17 17.15 -2.32 3.14
C HIS A 17 18.08 -1.19 3.56
N VAL A 18 18.91 -1.44 4.57
CA VAL A 18 19.83 -0.44 5.11
C VAL A 18 21.23 -0.73 4.58
N THR A 19 21.73 0.16 3.73
CA THR A 19 23.14 0.17 3.30
C THR A 19 23.83 1.37 3.96
N PRO A 20 25.14 1.29 4.30
CA PRO A 20 25.87 2.43 4.88
C PRO A 20 25.86 3.69 3.99
N MET A 21 25.64 3.56 2.67
CA MET A 21 25.51 4.70 1.75
C MET A 21 24.10 5.29 1.69
N HIS A 22 23.07 4.44 1.68
CA HIS A 22 21.66 4.87 1.60
C HIS A 22 20.73 3.77 2.10
N SER A 23 19.59 4.19 2.67
CA SER A 23 18.48 3.32 3.03
C SER A 23 17.47 3.26 1.90
N GLU A 24 17.12 2.05 1.48
CA GLU A 24 16.11 1.79 0.45
C GLU A 24 14.83 1.33 1.14
N ILE A 25 13.72 2.01 0.84
CA ILE A 25 12.40 1.68 1.36
C ILE A 25 11.56 1.20 0.18
N ILE A 26 11.21 -0.08 0.18
CA ILE A 26 10.40 -0.70 -0.85
C ILE A 26 8.98 -0.86 -0.31
N ILE A 27 8.04 -0.17 -0.96
CA ILE A 27 6.62 -0.22 -0.63
C ILE A 27 5.94 -1.26 -1.52
N HIS A 28 5.37 -2.29 -0.90
CA HIS A 28 4.52 -3.29 -1.54
C HIS A 28 3.07 -2.80 -1.57
N ALA A 29 2.56 -2.49 -2.76
CA ALA A 29 1.20 -2.00 -2.95
C ALA A 29 0.55 -2.59 -4.20
N MET A 30 -0.77 -2.75 -4.17
CA MET A 30 -1.56 -3.19 -5.33
C MET A 30 -1.58 -2.11 -6.41
N TRP A 31 -1.81 -0.86 -6.00
CA TRP A 31 -1.92 0.29 -6.87
C TRP A 31 -0.69 1.18 -6.78
N THR A 32 0.41 0.73 -7.39
CA THR A 32 1.67 1.48 -7.44
C THR A 32 1.51 2.86 -8.07
N TRP A 33 0.58 3.01 -9.02
CA TRP A 33 0.29 4.30 -9.62
C TRP A 33 -0.24 5.32 -8.62
N ASN A 34 -0.95 4.93 -7.57
CA ASN A 34 -1.53 5.91 -6.65
C ASN A 34 -0.50 6.42 -5.64
N VAL A 35 0.46 5.56 -5.27
CA VAL A 35 1.69 5.95 -4.57
C VAL A 35 2.56 6.90 -5.42
N LEU A 36 2.48 6.79 -6.75
CA LEU A 36 3.26 7.57 -7.72
C LEU A 36 2.49 8.75 -8.39
N ARG A 37 1.16 8.87 -8.22
CA ARG A 37 0.27 9.60 -9.16
C ARG A 37 0.42 11.12 -9.12
N GLU A 38 0.62 11.71 -7.95
CA GLU A 38 0.83 13.16 -7.84
C GLU A 38 2.32 13.50 -8.06
N LYS A 39 2.80 13.43 -9.31
CA LYS A 39 4.08 14.02 -9.79
C LYS A 39 5.15 14.24 -8.70
N ASP A 40 5.73 13.16 -8.17
CA ASP A 40 6.76 13.15 -7.11
C ASP A 40 6.42 13.84 -5.77
N ARG A 41 5.25 14.49 -5.63
CA ARG A 41 4.90 15.26 -4.43
C ARG A 41 4.71 14.35 -3.22
N MET A 42 3.99 13.24 -3.42
CA MET A 42 3.76 12.25 -2.37
C MET A 42 5.06 11.57 -1.96
N VAL A 43 5.89 11.17 -2.92
CA VAL A 43 7.22 10.59 -2.68
C VAL A 43 8.12 11.57 -1.93
N LYS A 44 8.25 12.83 -2.40
CA LYS A 44 9.04 13.88 -1.73
C LYS A 44 8.56 14.15 -0.30
N LYS A 45 7.24 14.15 -0.09
CA LYS A 45 6.64 14.32 1.25
C LYS A 45 6.95 13.13 2.16
N LEU A 46 6.84 11.91 1.65
CA LEU A 46 7.17 10.70 2.39
C LEU A 46 8.65 10.69 2.78
N THR A 47 9.54 10.99 1.83
CA THR A 47 10.97 11.13 2.07
C THR A 47 11.27 12.26 3.05
N SER A 48 10.55 13.38 3.01
CA SER A 48 10.71 14.47 3.99
C SER A 48 10.33 14.04 5.42
N ILE A 49 9.19 13.34 5.57
CA ILE A 49 8.74 12.82 6.87
C ILE A 49 9.74 11.82 7.44
N VAL A 50 10.21 10.87 6.62
CA VAL A 50 11.20 9.87 7.03
C VAL A 50 12.51 10.54 7.43
N ARG A 51 13.00 11.49 6.62
CA ARG A 51 14.19 12.28 6.96
C ARG A 51 14.06 13.01 8.29
N MET A 52 12.97 13.74 8.52
CA MET A 52 12.76 14.47 9.78
C MET A 52 12.59 13.54 10.99
N ARG A 53 12.02 12.35 10.80
CA ARG A 53 11.81 11.37 11.88
C ARG A 53 13.10 10.66 12.31
N PHE A 54 13.96 10.35 11.35
CA PHE A 54 15.14 9.51 11.55
C PHE A 54 16.47 10.27 11.37
N ASN A 55 16.42 11.58 11.16
CA ASN A 55 17.55 12.49 10.99
C ASN A 55 18.56 12.03 9.91
N VAL A 56 18.05 11.49 8.80
CA VAL A 56 18.85 10.92 7.70
C VAL A 56 19.25 12.02 6.70
N PRO A 57 20.48 12.01 6.15
CA PRO A 57 20.93 12.96 5.13
C PRO A 57 20.08 12.92 3.85
N GLU A 58 20.11 14.01 3.06
CA GLU A 58 19.17 14.25 1.96
C GLU A 58 19.20 13.17 0.85
N ASN A 59 20.39 12.65 0.54
CA ASN A 59 20.58 11.56 -0.42
C ASN A 59 20.56 10.16 0.21
N GLY A 60 20.33 10.07 1.52
CA GLY A 60 20.40 8.83 2.28
C GLY A 60 19.14 7.98 2.23
N VAL A 61 18.04 8.43 1.59
CA VAL A 61 16.78 7.66 1.51
C VAL A 61 16.29 7.58 0.07
N LYS A 62 16.10 6.35 -0.41
CA LYS A 62 15.47 6.06 -1.71
C LYS A 62 14.17 5.29 -1.50
N LEU A 63 13.12 5.68 -2.22
CA LEU A 63 11.79 5.09 -2.14
C LEU A 63 11.47 4.38 -3.44
N TYR A 64 11.13 3.10 -3.34
CA TYR A 64 10.74 2.24 -4.44
C TYR A 64 9.35 1.68 -4.20
N THR A 65 8.63 1.37 -5.28
CA THR A 65 7.32 0.73 -5.21
C THR A 65 7.36 -0.57 -5.99
N LYS A 66 6.89 -1.65 -5.38
CA LYS A 66 6.77 -2.95 -6.03
C LYS A 66 5.30 -3.35 -6.06
N LYS A 67 4.83 -3.70 -7.26
CA LYS A 67 3.45 -4.16 -7.46
C LYS A 67 3.30 -5.55 -6.85
N VAL A 68 2.29 -5.71 -6.01
CA VAL A 68 1.93 -7.02 -5.44
C VAL A 68 0.79 -7.61 -6.25
N PHE A 69 0.94 -8.89 -6.60
CA PHE A 69 -0.11 -9.71 -7.19
C PHE A 69 -0.78 -10.56 -6.10
N ASN A 70 -2.05 -10.92 -6.27
CA ASN A 70 -2.85 -11.69 -5.30
C ASN A 70 -3.04 -10.98 -3.95
N CYS A 71 -3.30 -9.67 -3.98
CA CYS A 71 -3.57 -8.89 -2.77
C CYS A 71 -4.79 -9.42 -2.00
N GLY A 72 -5.71 -10.10 -2.69
CA GLY A 72 -6.82 -10.82 -2.07
C GLY A 72 -6.38 -11.77 -0.94
N LEU A 73 -5.19 -12.37 -0.99
CA LEU A 73 -4.75 -13.31 0.05
C LEU A 73 -4.24 -12.64 1.34
N TYR A 74 -4.02 -11.32 1.32
CA TYR A 74 -3.49 -10.62 2.49
C TYR A 74 -4.60 -10.21 3.46
N ALA A 75 -4.41 -10.55 4.74
CA ALA A 75 -5.35 -10.24 5.81
C ALA A 75 -5.65 -8.73 5.93
N ILE A 76 -4.65 -7.88 5.72
CA ILE A 76 -4.78 -6.41 5.77
C ILE A 76 -5.65 -5.91 4.62
N ALA A 77 -5.44 -6.42 3.40
CA ALA A 77 -6.22 -6.07 2.22
C ALA A 77 -7.68 -6.53 2.34
N GLN A 78 -7.91 -7.72 2.90
CA GLN A 78 -9.25 -8.24 3.19
C GLN A 78 -10.00 -7.39 4.22
N ALA A 79 -9.35 -7.07 5.34
CA ALA A 79 -9.92 -6.20 6.36
C ALA A 79 -10.24 -4.80 5.79
N LYS A 80 -9.37 -4.30 4.92
CA LYS A 80 -9.55 -3.02 4.23
C LYS A 80 -10.75 -3.04 3.30
N SER A 81 -10.88 -4.08 2.47
CA SER A 81 -12.01 -4.29 1.56
C SER A 81 -13.33 -4.36 2.34
N LEU A 82 -13.34 -5.09 3.46
CA LEU A 82 -14.48 -5.12 4.37
C LEU A 82 -14.82 -3.72 4.90
N CYS A 83 -13.84 -2.96 5.41
CA CYS A 83 -14.07 -1.60 5.90
C CYS A 83 -14.69 -0.67 4.84
N TYR A 84 -14.23 -0.74 3.59
CA TYR A 84 -14.82 0.04 2.49
C TYR A 84 -16.27 -0.36 2.21
N ASN A 85 -16.56 -1.66 2.16
CA ASN A 85 -17.92 -2.15 1.92
C ASN A 85 -18.88 -1.78 3.06
N LEU A 86 -18.42 -1.82 4.31
CA LEU A 86 -19.20 -1.40 5.47
C LEU A 86 -19.50 0.10 5.46
N LEU A 87 -18.50 0.93 5.12
CA LEU A 87 -18.68 2.37 4.94
C LEU A 87 -19.63 2.69 3.78
N GLY A 88 -19.66 1.85 2.75
CA GLY A 88 -20.59 1.93 1.62
C GLY A 88 -22.04 1.51 1.95
N GLY A 89 -22.35 1.20 3.21
CA GLY A 89 -23.71 0.86 3.66
C GLY A 89 -24.09 -0.62 3.47
N LEU A 90 -23.12 -1.49 3.19
CA LEU A 90 -23.37 -2.91 3.00
C LEU A 90 -23.61 -3.60 4.35
N ALA A 91 -24.71 -4.34 4.47
CA ALA A 91 -25.05 -5.01 5.71
C ALA A 91 -24.01 -6.08 6.08
N ILE A 92 -23.48 -6.02 7.30
CA ILE A 92 -22.41 -6.90 7.81
C ILE A 92 -22.71 -8.40 7.57
N ARG A 93 -23.98 -8.81 7.69
CA ARG A 93 -24.41 -10.21 7.53
C ARG A 93 -24.35 -10.74 6.09
N ARG A 94 -24.27 -9.88 5.08
CA ARG A 94 -24.18 -10.26 3.67
C ARG A 94 -22.74 -10.41 3.19
N TYR A 95 -21.77 -10.01 4.01
CA TYR A 95 -20.37 -10.06 3.61
C TYR A 95 -19.81 -11.47 3.80
N ASN A 96 -19.76 -12.23 2.72
CA ASN A 96 -19.00 -13.48 2.67
C ASN A 96 -17.55 -13.17 2.27
N LEU A 97 -16.63 -13.31 3.22
CA LEU A 97 -15.19 -13.08 2.99
C LEU A 97 -14.68 -13.91 1.79
N HIS A 98 -15.18 -15.15 1.64
CA HIS A 98 -14.79 -16.09 0.59
C HIS A 98 -15.27 -15.70 -0.82
N GLU A 99 -16.50 -15.19 -0.99
CA GLU A 99 -16.98 -14.71 -2.31
C GLU A 99 -16.32 -13.39 -2.69
N SER A 100 -16.09 -12.52 -1.71
CA SER A 100 -15.37 -11.25 -1.90
C SER A 100 -13.94 -11.52 -2.35
N LEU A 101 -13.28 -12.52 -1.76
CA LEU A 101 -11.96 -13.03 -2.14
C LEU A 101 -11.95 -13.53 -3.60
N LEU A 102 -12.92 -14.35 -3.99
CA LEU A 102 -13.01 -14.90 -5.34
C LEU A 102 -13.19 -13.82 -6.40
N LEU A 103 -14.09 -12.85 -6.18
CA LEU A 103 -14.28 -11.71 -7.09
C LEU A 103 -13.03 -10.83 -7.20
N PHE A 104 -12.33 -10.59 -6.09
CA PHE A 104 -11.09 -9.80 -6.11
C PHE A 104 -9.95 -10.52 -6.84
N VAL A 105 -9.79 -11.83 -6.60
CA VAL A 105 -8.82 -12.67 -7.32
C VAL A 105 -9.17 -12.77 -8.81
N TYR A 106 -10.46 -12.88 -9.16
CA TYR A 106 -10.89 -12.89 -10.57
C TYR A 106 -10.62 -11.56 -11.28
N MET A 107 -10.81 -10.42 -10.61
CA MET A 107 -10.47 -9.10 -11.14
C MET A 107 -8.96 -8.88 -11.28
N ASP A 108 -8.15 -9.47 -10.38
CA ASP A 108 -6.68 -9.50 -10.51
C ASP A 108 -6.23 -10.34 -11.73
N TYR A 109 -6.92 -11.44 -12.03
CA TYR A 109 -6.65 -12.30 -13.21
C TYR A 109 -7.14 -11.71 -14.53
N ALA A 110 -8.20 -10.90 -14.54
CA ALA A 110 -8.78 -10.31 -15.75
C ALA A 110 -7.98 -9.10 -16.31
N PHE A 111 -6.93 -8.65 -15.62
CA PHE A 111 -6.08 -7.52 -16.03
C PHE A 111 -4.68 -7.96 -16.49
N VAL A 112 -4.52 -9.24 -16.84
CA VAL A 112 -3.37 -9.80 -17.58
C VAL A 112 -3.79 -10.01 -19.03
#